data_AF-A0A392PI07-F1
#
_entry.id   AF-A0A392PI07-F1
#
_cell.length_a   1.000
_cell.length_b   1.000
_cell.length_c   1.000
_cell.angle_alpha   90.00
_cell.angle_beta   90.00
_cell.angle_gamma   90.00
#
_symmetry.space_group_name_H-M   'P 1'
#
loop_
_entity.id
_entity.type
_entity.pdbx_description
1 polymer ?
#
loop_
_entity_poly.entity_id
_entity_poly.type
_entity_poly.pdbx_seq_one_letter_code
_entity_poly.pdbx_strand_id
1 'polypeptide(L)' 'MQPHHVVTRGNESVVRKGALKTIQIMTERRQGNKKVTKLSGMESFLIDAEALASELQKKFACSTTVGELPGKKGQEVL' A
#
# COMPACT_ATOMS: atom_id res chain seq x y z
N MET A 1 -7.26 -9.82 -27.04
CA MET A 1 -6.44 -10.18 -25.87
C MET A 1 -6.74 -9.19 -24.75
N GLN A 2 -7.15 -9.67 -23.57
CA GLN A 2 -7.23 -8.78 -22.40
C GLN A 2 -5.82 -8.59 -21.84
N PRO A 3 -5.44 -7.39 -21.37
CA PRO A 3 -4.14 -7.17 -20.75
C PRO A 3 -4.06 -7.93 -19.43
N HIS A 4 -2.95 -8.62 -19.21
CA HIS A 4 -2.61 -9.31 -17.97
C HIS A 4 -1.23 -8.86 -17.51
N HIS A 5 -1.00 -8.83 -16.20
CA HIS A 5 0.31 -8.55 -15.63
C HIS A 5 0.67 -9.63 -14.62
N VAL A 6 1.97 -9.92 -14.55
CA VAL A 6 2.54 -10.85 -13.58
C VAL A 6 3.37 -10.03 -12.61
N VAL A 7 3.07 -10.19 -11.33
CA VAL A 7 3.87 -9.60 -10.25
C VAL A 7 4.58 -10.73 -9.54
N THR A 8 5.90 -10.64 -9.48
CA THR A 8 6.74 -11.62 -8.77
C THR A 8 7.45 -10.92 -7.63
N ARG A 9 7.29 -11.44 -6.41
CA ARG A 9 7.99 -10.98 -5.21
C ARG A 9 8.56 -12.17 -4.46
N GLY A 10 9.89 -12.30 -4.49
CA GLY A 10 10.55 -13.49 -3.95
C GLY A 10 10.13 -14.74 -4.73
N ASN A 11 9.60 -15.73 -4.02
CA ASN A 11 9.09 -16.98 -4.62
C ASN A 11 7.60 -16.92 -5.00
N GLU A 12 6.89 -15.85 -4.65
CA GLU A 12 5.47 -15.72 -4.97
C GLU A 12 5.28 -14.98 -6.29
N SER A 13 4.48 -15.56 -7.18
CA SER A 13 4.06 -14.92 -8.42
C SER A 13 2.55 -14.95 -8.53
N VAL A 14 1.95 -13.81 -8.84
CA VAL A 14 0.50 -13.68 -9.02
C VAL A 14 0.21 -13.06 -10.37
N VAL A 15 -0.63 -13.76 -11.14
CA VAL A 15 -1.16 -13.28 -12.42
C VAL A 15 -2.46 -12.54 -12.14
N ARG A 16 -2.47 -11.22 -12.38
CA ARG A 16 -3.67 -10.40 -12.25
C ARG A 16 -4.15 -9.93 -13.62
N LYS A 17 -5.47 -9.88 -13.78
CA LYS A 17 -6.13 -9.39 -14.99
C LYS A 17 -6.19 -7.85 -14.95
N GLY A 18 -6.03 -7.21 -16.11
CA GLY A 18 -6.07 -5.76 -16.27
C GLY A 18 -4.69 -5.10 -16.18
N ALA A 19 -4.68 -3.78 -16.17
CA ALA A 19 -3.47 -2.98 -15.97
C ALA A 19 -2.99 -3.06 -14.52
N LEU A 20 -1.67 -2.99 -14.33
CA LEU A 20 -1.06 -2.92 -13.00
C LEU A 20 -1.53 -1.62 -12.32
N LYS A 21 -2.13 -1.74 -11.14
CA LYS A 21 -2.49 -0.57 -10.32
C LYS A 21 -1.22 -0.05 -9.65
N THR A 22 -0.93 1.23 -9.85
CA THR A 22 0.22 1.89 -9.21
C THR A 22 -0.02 2.05 -7.70
N ILE A 23 1.07 2.00 -6.94
CA ILE A 23 1.04 2.41 -5.53
C ILE A 23 0.81 3.92 -5.50
N GLN A 24 -0.16 4.35 -4.72
CA GLN A 24 -0.43 5.76 -4.49
C GLN A 24 0.17 6.16 -3.15
N ILE A 25 1.03 7.18 -3.17
CA ILE A 25 1.64 7.76 -1.98
C ILE A 25 1.15 9.21 -1.90
N MET A 26 0.38 9.52 -0.86
CA MET A 26 -0.21 10.84 -0.68
C MET A 26 0.17 11.39 0.70
N THR A 27 0.59 12.64 0.76
CA THR A 27 0.77 13.35 2.03
C THR A 27 -0.42 14.26 2.31
N GLU A 28 -1.13 13.99 3.38
CA GLU A 28 -2.26 14.79 3.84
C GLU A 28 -1.95 15.48 5.17
N ARG A 29 -2.68 16.56 5.50
CA ARG A 29 -2.60 17.22 6.81
C ARG A 29 -3.78 16.76 7.65
N ARG A 30 -3.52 16.10 8.80
CA ARG A 30 -4.57 15.54 9.66
C ARG A 30 -5.06 16.54 10.70
N GLN A 31 -4.15 17.23 11.38
CA GLN A 31 -4.49 18.22 12.40
C GLN A 31 -3.37 19.27 12.50
N GLY A 32 -3.70 20.53 12.20
CA GLY A 32 -2.71 21.62 12.14
C GLY A 32 -1.61 21.34 11.12
N ASN A 33 -0.35 21.49 11.54
CA ASN A 33 0.82 21.24 10.70
C ASN A 33 1.28 19.77 10.66
N LYS A 34 0.54 18.84 11.29
CA LYS A 34 0.87 17.41 11.25
C LYS A 34 0.56 16.84 9.87
N LYS A 35 1.61 16.42 9.17
CA LYS A 35 1.54 15.69 7.90
C LYS A 35 1.49 14.19 8.17
N VAL A 36 0.66 13.48 7.42
CA VAL A 36 0.51 12.02 7.45
C VAL A 36 0.71 11.51 6.03
N THR A 37 1.41 10.40 5.88
CA THR A 37 1.68 9.80 4.57
C THR A 37 0.79 8.59 4.39
N LYS A 38 -0.19 8.69 3.50
CA LYS A 38 -1.05 7.59 3.09
C LYS A 38 -0.41 6.79 1.96
N LEU A 39 -0.34 5.49 2.15
CA LEU A 39 0.15 4.51 1.20
C LEU A 39 -0.99 3.57 0.82
N SER A 40 -1.30 3.47 -0.47
CA SER A 40 -2.43 2.70 -0.99
C SER A 40 -2.03 1.85 -2.19
N GLY A 41 -2.68 0.70 -2.37
CA GLY A 41 -2.47 -0.15 -3.56
C GLY A 41 -1.30 -1.13 -3.45
N MET A 42 -0.73 -1.28 -2.25
CA MET A 42 0.40 -2.17 -1.92
C MET A 42 0.10 -3.64 -2.22
N GLU A 43 -1.15 -4.07 -2.06
CA GLU A 43 -1.61 -5.44 -2.30
C GLU A 43 -1.41 -5.90 -3.75
N SER A 44 -1.38 -4.95 -4.69
CA SER A 44 -1.09 -5.23 -6.10
C SER A 44 0.32 -5.77 -6.28
N PHE A 45 1.22 -5.47 -5.34
CA PHE A 45 2.62 -5.83 -5.34
C PHE A 45 2.95 -6.96 -4.35
N LEU A 46 1.94 -7.69 -3.85
CA LEU A 46 2.13 -8.75 -2.84
C LEU A 46 2.84 -8.21 -1.59
N ILE A 47 2.42 -7.01 -1.16
CA ILE A 47 2.91 -6.38 0.06
C ILE A 47 1.82 -6.49 1.11
N ASP A 48 2.18 -7.13 2.22
CA ASP A 48 1.38 -7.12 3.44
C ASP A 48 1.47 -5.74 4.12
N ALA A 49 0.30 -5.18 4.40
CA ALA A 49 0.15 -3.87 5.04
C ALA A 49 0.73 -3.85 6.45
N GLU A 50 0.54 -4.91 7.22
CA GLU A 50 0.97 -4.98 8.62
C GLU A 50 2.49 -5.10 8.71
N ALA A 51 3.09 -5.98 7.91
CA ALA A 51 4.54 -6.07 7.79
C ALA A 51 5.16 -4.75 7.34
N LEU A 52 4.57 -4.08 6.34
CA LEU A 52 5.04 -2.77 5.88
C LEU A 52 4.93 -1.72 6.99
N ALA A 53 3.80 -1.63 7.68
CA ALA A 53 3.60 -0.69 8.78
C ALA A 53 4.66 -0.91 9.89
N SER A 54 4.90 -2.16 10.29
CA SER A 54 5.91 -2.48 11.31
C SER A 54 7.34 -2.07 10.90
N GLU A 55 7.71 -2.30 9.64
CA GLU A 55 9.01 -1.84 9.11
C GLU A 55 9.11 -0.33 9.04
N LEU A 56 8.06 0.35 8.57
CA LEU A 56 8.01 1.81 8.46
C LEU A 56 8.09 2.45 9.85
N GLN A 57 7.39 1.91 10.85
CA GLN A 57 7.44 2.38 12.23
C GLN A 57 8.88 2.33 12.78
N LYS A 58 9.61 1.24 12.53
CA LYS A 58 11.00 1.07 12.99
C LYS A 58 11.97 1.97 12.22
N LYS A 59 11.83 2.08 10.89
CA LYS A 59 12.75 2.86 10.04
C LYS A 59 12.57 4.36 10.20
N PHE A 60 11.33 4.83 10.33
CA PHE A 60 11.02 6.26 10.38
C PHE A 60 10.77 6.79 11.80
N ALA A 61 10.76 5.91 12.82
CA ALA A 61 10.44 6.28 14.20
C ALA A 61 9.12 7.05 14.32
N CYS A 62 8.14 6.69 13.49
CA CYS A 62 6.82 7.32 13.40
C CYS A 62 5.72 6.32 13.75
N SER A 63 4.60 6.81 14.28
CA SER A 63 3.41 5.97 14.43
C SER A 63 2.83 5.65 13.05
N THR A 64 2.69 4.37 12.75
CA THR A 64 2.00 3.89 11.54
C THR A 64 0.72 3.16 11.90
N THR A 65 -0.32 3.33 11.11
CA THR A 65 -1.61 2.65 11.30
C THR A 65 -2.08 2.03 9.99
N VAL A 66 -2.64 0.82 10.04
CA VAL A 66 -3.26 0.18 8.89
C VAL A 66 -4.76 0.48 8.93
N GLY A 67 -5.31 0.96 7.82
CA GLY A 67 -6.72 1.25 7.64
C GLY A 67 -7.29 0.51 6.43
N GLU A 68 -8.60 0.36 6.38
CA GLU A 68 -9.31 -0.12 5.18
C GLU A 68 -9.62 1.06 4.27
N LEU A 69 -9.41 0.86 2.97
CA LEU A 69 -9.57 1.91 1.97
C LEU A 69 -11.06 2.16 1.68
N PRO A 70 -11.56 3.41 1.80
CA PRO A 70 -12.97 3.70 1.56
C PRO A 70 -13.35 3.44 0.10
N GLY A 71 -14.30 2.53 -0.13
CA GLY A 71 -14.89 2.24 -1.45
C GLY A 71 -14.20 1.16 -2.27
N LYS A 72 -13.12 0.52 -1.79
CA LYS A 72 -12.48 -0.64 -2.44
C LYS A 72 -12.04 -1.66 -1.39
N LYS A 73 -12.06 -2.96 -1.75
CA LYS A 73 -11.34 -3.98 -0.98
C LYS A 73 -9.84 -3.72 -1.14
N GLY A 74 -9.25 -3.04 -0.15
CA GLY A 74 -7.82 -2.76 -0.10
C GLY A 74 -7.42 -2.14 1.24
N GLN A 75 -6.17 -2.35 1.63
CA GLN A 75 -5.56 -1.75 2.82
C GLN A 75 -4.79 -0.48 2.47
N GLU A 76 -4.81 0.49 3.38
CA GLU A 76 -3.96 1.66 3.38
C GLU A 76 -3.08 1.70 4.64
N VAL A 77 -1.86 2.23 4.50
CA VAL A 77 -0.96 2.50 5.63
C VAL A 77 -0.83 4.01 5.79
N LEU A 78 -1.01 4.49 7.02
CA LEU A 78 -1.04 5.90 7.43
C LEU A 78 0.07 6.20 8.43
#